data_AF-A0A9D2JFY2-F1
#
_entry.id   AF-A0A9D2JFY2-F1
#
_cell.length_a   1.000
_cell.length_b   1.000
_cell.length_c   1.000
_cell.angle_alpha   90.00
_cell.angle_beta   90.00
_cell.angle_gamma   90.00
#
_symmetry.space_group_name_H-M   'P 1'
#
loop_
_entity.id
_entity.type
_entity.pdbx_description
1 polymer ?
#
loop_
_entity_poly.entity_id
_entity_poly.type
_entity_poly.pdbx_seq_one_letter_code
_entity_poly.pdbx_strand_id
1 'polypeptide(L)' 'QSLREGGIPFEVKLEQPNKETIAAMLEAERIAKDPSVKSYHDLDELFADLKK' A
#
# COMPACT_ATOMS: atom_id res chain seq x y z
N GLN A 1 22.46 6.58 -18.28
CA GLN A 1 23.15 6.07 -17.09
C GLN A 1 22.25 5.20 -16.19
N SER A 2 21.14 4.62 -16.69
CA SER A 2 20.17 3.88 -15.88
C SER A 2 20.51 2.39 -15.65
N LEU A 3 21.61 1.91 -16.23
CA LEU A 3 22.05 0.51 -16.11
C LEU A 3 22.69 0.17 -14.75
N ARG A 4 22.75 1.11 -13.80
CA ARG A 4 23.39 0.90 -12.49
C ARG A 4 22.42 0.63 -11.33
N GLU A 5 21.10 0.72 -11.54
CA GLU A 5 20.11 0.62 -10.45
C GLU A 5 18.96 -0.39 -10.71
N GLY A 6 19.08 -1.28 -11.71
CA GLY A 6 18.10 -2.36 -11.93
C GLY A 6 16.65 -1.92 -12.23
N GLY A 7 16.41 -0.63 -12.41
CA GLY A 7 15.10 -0.04 -12.66
C GLY A 7 14.87 0.34 -14.12
N ILE A 8 13.60 0.48 -14.50
CA ILE A 8 13.22 1.06 -15.80
C ILE A 8 13.50 2.57 -15.75
N PRO A 9 14.19 3.17 -16.75
CA PRO A 9 14.58 4.58 -16.76
C PRO A 9 13.43 5.60 -16.74
N PHE A 10 12.19 5.13 -16.82
CA PHE A 10 10.97 5.92 -16.88
C PHE A 10 9.87 5.18 -16.12
N GLU A 11 8.97 5.95 -15.51
CA GLU A 11 7.77 5.43 -14.88
C GLU A 11 6.83 4.84 -15.94
N VAL A 12 6.61 3.52 -15.91
CA VAL A 12 5.55 2.88 -16.69
C VAL A 12 4.22 3.12 -15.97
N LYS A 13 3.70 4.35 -16.07
CA LYS A 13 2.39 4.71 -15.53
C LYS A 13 1.31 4.37 -16.54
N LEU A 14 0.46 3.40 -16.22
CA LEU A 14 -0.91 3.39 -16.75
C LEU A 14 -1.61 4.59 -16.12
N GLU A 15 -2.25 5.47 -16.91
CA GLU A 15 -2.95 6.67 -16.40
C GLU A 15 -4.04 6.33 -15.36
N GLN A 16 -4.45 5.06 -15.31
CA GLN A 16 -5.36 4.51 -14.32
C GLN A 16 -4.68 3.36 -13.56
N PRO A 17 -4.80 3.32 -12.21
CA PRO A 17 -4.35 2.17 -11.43
C PRO A 17 -4.99 0.87 -11.93
N ASN A 18 -4.29 -0.25 -11.76
CA ASN A 18 -4.85 -1.55 -12.14
C ASN A 18 -6.03 -1.93 -11.21
N LYS A 19 -6.81 -2.95 -11.60
CA LYS A 19 -8.01 -3.37 -10.85
C LYS A 19 -7.71 -3.76 -9.39
N GLU A 20 -6.56 -4.38 -9.14
CA GLU A 20 -6.14 -4.79 -7.80
C GLU A 20 -5.85 -3.57 -6.92
N THR A 21 -5.16 -2.57 -7.47
CA THR A 21 -4.88 -1.31 -6.77
C THR A 21 -6.18 -0.57 -6.44
N ILE A 22 -7.12 -0.49 -7.37
CA ILE A 22 -8.43 0.14 -7.12
C ILE A 22 -9.18 -0.61 -6.01
N ALA A 23 -9.19 -1.95 -6.04
CA ALA A 23 -9.83 -2.75 -5.01
C ALA A 23 -9.18 -2.55 -3.63
N ALA A 24 -7.84 -2.48 -3.56
CA ALA A 24 -7.12 -2.21 -2.33
C ALA A 24 -7.45 -0.84 -1.74
N MET A 25 -7.61 0.19 -2.59
CA MET A 25 -8.03 1.53 -2.14
C MET A 25 -9.45 1.52 -1.57
N LEU A 26 -10.40 0.86 -2.23
CA LEU A 26 -11.78 0.74 -1.75
C LEU A 26 -11.86 -0.04 -0.42
N GLU A 27 -11.08 -1.11 -0.29
CA GLU A 27 -11.03 -1.88 0.95
C GLU A 27 -10.39 -1.07 2.09
N ALA A 28 -9.35 -0.28 1.80
CA ALA A 28 -8.76 0.63 2.79
C ALA A 28 -9.78 1.66 3.30
N GLU A 29 -10.61 2.23 2.42
CA GLU A 29 -11.69 3.14 2.83
C GLU A 29 -12.75 2.47 3.70
N ARG A 30 -13.09 1.21 3.41
CA ARG A 30 -14.03 0.42 4.21
C ARG A 30 -13.47 0.15 5.61
N ILE A 31 -12.22 -0.30 5.68
CA ILE A 31 -11.51 -0.57 6.94
C ILE A 31 -11.41 0.71 7.79
N ALA A 32 -11.08 1.85 7.18
CA ALA A 32 -10.93 3.11 7.89
C ALA A 32 -12.22 3.59 8.58
N LYS A 33 -13.39 3.17 8.09
CA LYS A 33 -14.70 3.52 8.65
C LYS A 33 -15.30 2.45 9.57
N ASP A 34 -14.68 1.28 9.63
CA ASP A 34 -15.18 0.15 10.38
C ASP A 34 -14.53 0.10 11.77
N PRO A 35 -15.25 0.47 12.84
CA PRO A 35 -14.68 0.50 14.19
C PRO A 35 -14.40 -0.91 14.75
N SER A 36 -14.85 -1.97 14.07
CA SER A 36 -14.59 -3.35 14.47
C SER A 36 -13.23 -3.87 13.97
N VAL A 37 -12.61 -3.17 13.01
CA VAL A 37 -11.30 -3.55 12.48
C VAL A 37 -10.20 -3.07 13.43
N LYS A 38 -9.19 -3.92 13.63
CA LYS A 38 -8.02 -3.58 14.44
C LYS A 38 -7.36 -2.30 13.91
N SER A 39 -7.31 -1.28 14.74
CA SER A 39 -6.51 -0.07 14.52
C SER A 39 -5.29 -0.11 15.44
N TYR A 40 -4.30 0.71 15.10
CA TYR A 40 -3.06 0.86 15.86
C TYR A 40 -2.95 2.30 16.32
N HIS A 41 -2.50 2.51 17.56
CA HIS A 41 -2.36 3.86 18.12
C HIS A 41 -0.95 4.44 17.92
N ASP A 42 0.03 3.57 17.67
CA ASP A 42 1.41 3.94 17.39
C ASP A 42 2.05 3.00 16.35
N LEU A 43 3.21 3.43 15.85
CA LEU A 43 3.92 2.69 14.81
C LEU A 43 4.60 1.44 15.34
N ASP A 44 4.98 1.40 16.62
CA ASP A 44 5.67 0.26 17.20
C ASP A 44 4.74 -0.95 17.29
N GLU A 45 3.47 -0.74 17.67
CA GLU A 45 2.42 -1.77 17.67
C GLU A 45 2.17 -2.32 16.26
N LEU A 46 2.08 -1.43 15.26
CA LEU A 46 1.91 -1.81 13.86
C LEU A 46 3.07 -2.69 13.38
N PHE A 47 4.32 -2.27 13.62
CA PHE A 47 5.49 -3.03 13.17
C PHE A 47 5.69 -4.33 13.95
N ALA A 48 5.25 -4.41 15.21
CA ALA A 48 5.29 -5.65 15.99
C ALA A 48 4.41 -6.74 15.38
N ASP A 49 3.25 -6.37 14.81
CA ASP A 49 2.37 -7.31 14.14
C ASP A 49 2.79 -7.65 12.71
N LEU A 50 3.38 -6.70 11.96
CA LEU A 50 3.90 -6.95 10.60
C LEU A 50 5.12 -7.87 10.54
N LYS A 51 5.86 -8.01 11.66
CA LYS A 51 7.05 -8.86 11.77
C LYS A 51 6.74 -10.31 12.16
N LYS A 52 5.47 -10.65 12.34
CA LYS A 52 5.00 -12.03 12.59
C LYS A 52 4.80 -12.77 11.28
#